data_AF-A0A653N1F5-F1
#
_entry.id   AF-A0A653N1F5-F1
#
_cell.length_a   1.000
_cell.length_b   1.000
_cell.length_c   1.000
_cell.angle_alpha   90.00
_cell.angle_beta   90.00
_cell.angle_gamma   90.00
#
_symmetry.space_group_name_H-M   'P 1'
#
loop_
_entity.id
_entity.type
_entity.pdbx_description
1 polymer ?
#
loop_
_entity_poly.entity_id
_entity_poly.type
_entity_poly.pdbx_seq_one_letter_code
_entity_poly.pdbx_strand_id
1 'polypeptide(L)'
;MEQLTNEFVVTDLARQIETRMNHPYLTKHEVVPAVDMLLLRWMVEMIDLESIEHRQLVMATYFAHQALDLHDQVNSSPNGSLARQLKVLAGDFASAQFYKILTDFPSSYSDRFGQSVQRVNAAKCTLLLEKNVSMNVWLEANVGLIQTLSELIEQPYLTTSGKRMIEKKATALRQDQKEQLTTLLAHAVA
;
A
#
# COMPACT_ATOMS: atom_id res chain seq x y z
N MET A 1 2.73 -26.45 7.69
CA MET A 1 4.10 -25.89 7.62
C MET A 1 4.10 -24.59 6.83
N GLU A 2 3.53 -24.56 5.64
CA GLU A 2 3.44 -23.36 4.78
C GLU A 2 2.81 -22.11 5.46
N GLN A 3 1.68 -22.26 6.17
CA GLN A 3 1.09 -21.16 6.96
C GLN A 3 2.00 -20.62 8.08
N LEU A 4 2.81 -21.49 8.71
CA LEU A 4 3.75 -21.08 9.75
C LEU A 4 4.94 -20.31 9.14
N THR A 5 5.41 -20.74 7.97
CA THR A 5 6.47 -20.05 7.21
C THR A 5 6.00 -18.67 6.76
N ASN A 6 4.76 -18.54 6.26
CA ASN A 6 4.18 -17.25 5.87
C ASN A 6 4.14 -16.27 7.04
N GLU A 7 3.64 -16.71 8.20
CA GLU A 7 3.50 -15.83 9.36
C GLU A 7 4.87 -15.40 9.91
N PHE A 8 5.89 -16.26 9.82
CA PHE A 8 7.27 -15.90 10.15
C PHE A 8 7.79 -14.79 9.23
N VAL A 9 7.63 -14.94 7.91
CA VAL A 9 8.06 -13.93 6.93
C VAL A 9 7.31 -12.61 7.14
N VAL A 10 6.00 -12.65 7.36
CA VAL A 10 5.19 -11.46 7.69
C VAL A 10 5.73 -10.75 8.92
N THR A 11 6.00 -11.50 10.00
CA THR A 11 6.48 -10.93 11.26
C THR A 11 7.88 -10.32 11.11
N ASP A 12 8.78 -10.98 10.37
CA ASP A 12 10.11 -10.45 10.12
C ASP A 12 10.06 -9.17 9.26
N LEU A 13 9.28 -9.16 8.19
CA LEU A 13 9.09 -7.97 7.36
C LEU A 13 8.48 -6.82 8.15
N ALA A 14 7.48 -7.09 9.01
CA ALA A 14 6.89 -6.08 9.89
C ALA A 14 7.96 -5.45 10.81
N ARG A 15 8.77 -6.28 11.47
CA ARG A 15 9.88 -5.82 12.31
C ARG A 15 10.89 -4.96 11.54
N GLN A 16 11.22 -5.35 10.31
CA GLN A 16 12.12 -4.58 9.45
C GLN A 16 11.51 -3.22 9.05
N ILE A 17 10.22 -3.17 8.73
CA ILE A 17 9.48 -1.95 8.42
C ILE A 17 9.49 -1.00 9.62
N GLU A 18 9.13 -1.49 10.81
CA GLU A 18 9.14 -0.70 12.05
C GLU A 18 10.53 -0.15 12.35
N THR A 19 11.57 -0.98 12.19
CA THR A 19 12.95 -0.57 12.42
C THR A 19 13.38 0.56 11.47
N ARG A 20 12.99 0.49 10.19
CA ARG A 20 13.34 1.51 9.18
C ARG A 20 12.53 2.80 9.33
N MET A 21 11.33 2.73 9.91
CA MET A 21 10.52 3.90 10.24
C MET A 21 10.86 4.53 11.59
N ASN A 22 11.72 3.87 12.39
CA ASN A 22 12.11 4.39 13.69
C ASN A 22 13.00 5.63 13.54
N HIS A 23 12.43 6.78 13.82
CA HIS A 23 13.14 8.05 13.91
C HIS A 23 12.73 8.74 15.22
N PRO A 24 13.68 9.25 16.04
CA PRO A 24 13.37 9.72 17.40
C PRO A 24 12.19 10.68 17.48
N TYR A 25 12.08 11.59 16.51
CA TYR A 25 11.00 12.58 16.46
C TYR A 25 9.69 12.06 15.86
N LEU A 26 9.71 11.04 15.00
CA LEU A 26 8.48 10.44 14.49
C LEU A 26 7.86 9.49 15.53
N THR A 27 8.72 8.73 16.22
CA THR A 27 8.35 7.80 17.29
C THR A 27 7.82 8.56 18.51
N LYS A 28 8.53 9.59 18.97
CA LYS A 28 8.12 10.40 20.14
C LYS A 28 6.74 11.04 19.98
N HIS A 29 6.38 11.40 18.75
CA HIS A 29 5.13 12.08 18.45
C HIS A 29 4.04 11.14 17.92
N GLU A 30 4.27 9.81 17.96
CA GLU A 30 3.31 8.78 17.56
C GLU A 30 2.70 9.01 16.16
N VAL A 31 3.52 9.55 15.24
CA VAL A 31 3.06 9.96 13.91
C VAL A 31 2.96 8.79 12.95
N VAL A 32 3.84 7.79 13.10
CA VAL A 32 3.90 6.62 12.24
C VAL A 32 2.91 5.58 12.76
N PRO A 33 1.91 5.16 11.97
CA PRO A 33 0.99 4.11 12.38
C PRO A 33 1.71 2.77 12.51
N ALA A 34 1.18 1.89 13.36
CA ALA A 34 1.62 0.49 13.44
C ALA A 34 1.49 -0.21 12.07
N VAL A 35 2.26 -1.27 11.86
CA VAL A 35 2.25 -2.02 10.60
C VAL A 35 0.87 -2.63 10.36
N ASP A 36 0.28 -2.40 9.18
CA ASP A 36 -0.95 -3.07 8.75
C ASP A 36 -0.62 -4.51 8.36
N MET A 37 -0.78 -5.40 9.35
CA MET A 37 -0.50 -6.83 9.20
C MET A 37 -1.41 -7.53 8.17
N LEU A 38 -2.58 -6.98 7.85
CA LEU A 38 -3.45 -7.56 6.81
C LEU A 38 -2.93 -7.18 5.42
N LEU A 39 -2.50 -5.92 5.25
CA LEU A 39 -1.86 -5.47 4.00
C LEU A 39 -0.57 -6.24 3.74
N LEU A 40 0.26 -6.41 4.78
CA LEU A 40 1.53 -7.14 4.64
C LEU A 40 1.29 -8.61 4.32
N ARG A 41 0.31 -9.27 4.96
CA ARG A 41 -0.11 -10.64 4.61
C ARG A 41 -0.56 -10.75 3.16
N TRP A 42 -1.33 -9.79 2.67
CA TRP A 42 -1.75 -9.76 1.27
C TRP A 42 -0.54 -9.74 0.34
N MET A 43 0.44 -8.87 0.59
CA MET A 43 1.66 -8.84 -0.22
C MET A 43 2.47 -10.14 -0.12
N VAL A 44 2.60 -10.71 1.08
CA VAL A 44 3.36 -11.96 1.30
C VAL A 44 2.71 -13.17 0.64
N GLU A 45 1.38 -13.23 0.58
CA GLU A 45 0.65 -14.30 -0.12
C GLU A 45 0.91 -14.35 -1.63
N MET A 46 1.44 -13.26 -2.22
CA MET A 46 1.73 -13.21 -3.66
C MET A 46 3.16 -13.64 -4.01
N ILE A 47 4.10 -13.65 -3.06
CA ILE A 47 5.52 -13.78 -3.40
C ILE A 47 6.05 -15.20 -3.22
N ASP A 48 7.09 -15.53 -4.00
CA ASP A 48 8.04 -16.57 -3.59
C ASP A 48 8.76 -16.13 -2.29
N LEU A 49 8.48 -16.86 -1.21
CA LEU A 49 8.99 -16.56 0.13
C LEU A 49 10.51 -16.68 0.23
N GLU A 50 11.18 -17.46 -0.62
CA GLU A 50 12.63 -17.65 -0.59
C GLU A 50 13.36 -16.52 -1.35
N SER A 51 12.68 -15.86 -2.27
CA SER A 51 13.21 -14.75 -3.06
C SER A 51 13.46 -13.50 -2.19
N ILE A 52 14.73 -13.14 -2.01
CA ILE A 52 15.15 -11.89 -1.35
C ILE A 52 14.58 -10.68 -2.10
N GLU A 53 14.62 -10.73 -3.43
CA GLU A 53 14.13 -9.65 -4.30
C GLU A 53 12.64 -9.40 -4.09
N HIS A 54 11.82 -10.46 -4.05
CA HIS A 54 10.39 -10.31 -3.79
C HIS A 54 10.12 -9.72 -2.40
N ARG A 55 10.82 -10.19 -1.36
CA ARG A 55 10.69 -9.64 0.00
C ARG A 55 11.06 -8.15 0.03
N GLN A 56 12.08 -7.74 -0.70
CA GLN A 56 12.45 -6.32 -0.85
C GLN A 56 11.38 -5.51 -1.60
N LEU A 57 10.78 -6.06 -2.66
CA LEU A 57 9.67 -5.41 -3.37
C LEU A 57 8.42 -5.26 -2.49
N VAL A 58 8.12 -6.23 -1.63
CA VAL A 58 7.06 -6.10 -0.62
C VAL A 58 7.36 -4.94 0.32
N MET A 59 8.58 -4.83 0.83
CA MET A 59 8.97 -3.70 1.69
C MET A 59 8.84 -2.36 0.95
N ALA A 60 9.33 -2.28 -0.29
CA ALA A 60 9.21 -1.08 -1.11
C ALA A 60 7.75 -0.67 -1.29
N THR A 61 6.91 -1.61 -1.73
CA THR A 61 5.48 -1.38 -1.95
C THR A 61 4.77 -0.98 -0.66
N TYR A 62 5.13 -1.59 0.47
CA TYR A 62 4.60 -1.22 1.78
C TYR A 62 4.97 0.22 2.16
N PHE A 63 6.22 0.64 1.97
CA PHE A 63 6.62 2.03 2.24
C PHE A 63 5.90 3.04 1.35
N ALA A 64 5.70 2.72 0.07
CA ALA A 64 4.89 3.56 -0.83
C ALA A 64 3.43 3.67 -0.33
N HIS A 65 2.82 2.56 0.07
CA HIS A 65 1.47 2.57 0.63
C HIS A 65 1.40 3.38 1.93
N GLN A 66 2.35 3.18 2.84
CA GLN A 66 2.42 3.91 4.11
C GLN A 66 2.60 5.42 3.90
N ALA A 67 3.43 5.83 2.93
CA ALA A 67 3.59 7.23 2.58
C ALA A 67 2.28 7.85 2.12
N LEU A 68 1.57 7.19 1.21
CA LEU A 68 0.29 7.64 0.70
C LEU A 68 -0.78 7.72 1.80
N ASP A 69 -0.83 6.75 2.71
CA ASP A 69 -1.77 6.77 3.84
C ASP A 69 -1.45 7.89 4.85
N LEU A 70 -0.17 8.16 5.09
CA LEU A 70 0.26 9.29 5.93
C LEU A 70 -0.20 10.62 5.32
N HIS A 71 -0.04 10.79 4.01
CA HIS A 71 -0.49 11.99 3.29
C HIS A 71 -2.02 12.15 3.34
N ASP A 72 -2.79 11.07 3.20
CA ASP A 72 -4.26 11.12 3.32
C ASP A 72 -4.70 11.60 4.70
N GLN A 73 -3.96 11.22 5.75
CA GLN A 73 -4.24 11.60 7.12
C GLN A 73 -3.77 13.02 7.49
N VAL A 74 -3.15 13.78 6.59
CA VAL A 74 -2.70 15.16 6.87
C VAL A 74 -3.89 16.08 7.18
N ASN A 75 -5.04 15.83 6.55
CA ASN A 75 -6.26 16.60 6.75
C ASN A 75 -6.89 16.43 8.15
N SER A 76 -6.56 15.37 8.88
CA SER A 76 -7.10 15.09 10.21
C SER A 76 -6.42 15.90 11.32
N SER A 77 -5.32 16.57 10.99
CA SER A 77 -4.56 17.40 11.92
C SER A 77 -4.83 18.89 11.65
N PRO A 78 -4.96 19.72 12.72
CA PRO A 78 -5.22 21.16 12.57
C PRO A 78 -4.17 21.84 11.67
N ASN A 79 -4.61 22.81 10.89
CA ASN A 79 -3.74 23.61 10.04
C ASN A 79 -2.64 24.28 10.90
N GLY A 80 -1.39 24.23 10.42
CA GLY A 80 -0.24 24.80 11.13
C GLY A 80 0.27 24.01 12.34
N SER A 81 -0.41 22.95 12.77
CA SER A 81 0.03 22.14 13.91
C SER A 81 1.33 21.38 13.63
N LEU A 82 2.14 21.17 14.67
CA LEU A 82 3.34 20.34 14.60
C LEU A 82 3.01 18.92 14.13
N ALA A 83 1.91 18.33 14.62
CA ALA A 83 1.48 17.00 14.22
C ALA A 83 1.23 16.90 12.70
N ARG A 84 0.62 17.93 12.09
CA ARG A 84 0.42 18.00 10.64
C ARG A 84 1.75 18.03 9.88
N GLN A 85 2.69 18.88 10.32
CA GLN A 85 4.01 19.00 9.68
C GLN A 85 4.80 17.69 9.78
N LEU A 86 4.82 17.07 10.97
CA LEU A 86 5.49 15.79 11.17
C LEU A 86 4.88 14.68 10.32
N LYS A 87 3.56 14.69 10.10
CA LYS A 87 2.87 13.71 9.26
C LYS A 87 3.25 13.83 7.78
N VAL A 88 3.39 15.06 7.26
CA VAL A 88 3.93 15.29 5.91
C VAL A 88 5.35 14.75 5.82
N LEU A 89 6.22 15.10 6.78
CA LEU A 89 7.61 14.62 6.82
C LEU A 89 7.70 13.10 6.97
N ALA A 90 6.80 12.47 7.71
CA ALA A 90 6.74 11.01 7.82
C ALA A 90 6.38 10.36 6.48
N GLY A 91 5.47 10.96 5.70
CA GLY A 91 5.13 10.52 4.35
C GLY A 91 6.33 10.63 3.39
N ASP A 92 7.06 11.76 3.44
CA ASP A 92 8.28 11.95 2.66
C ASP A 92 9.38 10.97 3.08
N PHE A 93 9.51 10.71 4.39
CA PHE A 93 10.48 9.75 4.93
C PHE A 93 10.18 8.31 4.47
N ALA A 94 8.91 7.89 4.52
CA ALA A 94 8.49 6.59 3.99
C ALA A 94 8.73 6.51 2.46
N SER A 95 8.42 7.57 1.71
CA SER A 95 8.71 7.65 0.27
C SER A 95 10.21 7.53 -0.04
N ALA A 96 11.07 8.12 0.79
CA ALA A 96 12.52 7.99 0.64
C ALA A 96 13.00 6.54 0.88
N GLN A 97 12.43 5.83 1.86
CA GLN A 97 12.72 4.40 2.06
C GLN A 97 12.30 3.56 0.84
N PHE A 98 11.13 3.86 0.28
CA PHE A 98 10.66 3.23 -0.95
C PHE A 98 11.63 3.41 -2.12
N TYR A 99 11.97 4.66 -2.47
CA TYR A 99 12.90 4.92 -3.58
C TYR A 99 14.30 4.36 -3.33
N LYS A 100 14.77 4.37 -2.07
CA LYS A 100 16.05 3.76 -1.70
C LYS A 100 16.08 2.25 -1.95
N ILE A 101 14.97 1.54 -1.76
CA ILE A 101 14.92 0.11 -2.10
C ILE A 101 14.92 -0.07 -3.61
N LEU A 102 14.17 0.77 -4.35
CA LEU A 102 14.09 0.67 -5.81
C LEU A 102 15.41 0.92 -6.54
N THR A 103 16.41 1.55 -5.92
CA THR A 103 17.74 1.68 -6.52
C THR A 103 18.46 0.35 -6.69
N ASP A 104 18.06 -0.68 -5.97
CA ASP A 104 18.62 -2.03 -6.07
C ASP A 104 17.97 -2.85 -7.21
N PHE A 105 16.98 -2.29 -7.91
CA PHE A 105 16.20 -2.93 -8.98
C PHE A 105 16.45 -2.27 -10.35
N PRO A 106 16.08 -2.93 -11.46
CA PRO A 106 16.12 -2.31 -12.78
C PRO A 106 15.35 -0.98 -12.81
N SER A 107 15.86 0.02 -13.51
CA SER A 107 15.22 1.35 -13.61
C SER A 107 13.75 1.31 -14.05
N SER A 108 13.40 0.34 -14.90
CA SER A 108 12.01 0.08 -15.31
C SER A 108 11.02 -0.15 -14.16
N TYR A 109 11.49 -0.63 -13.00
CA TYR A 109 10.66 -0.80 -11.81
C TYR A 109 10.31 0.55 -11.21
N SER A 110 11.29 1.45 -11.12
CA SER A 110 11.07 2.84 -10.69
C SER A 110 10.08 3.56 -11.62
N ASP A 111 10.17 3.32 -12.93
CA ASP A 111 9.23 3.90 -13.90
C ASP A 111 7.79 3.37 -13.68
N ARG A 112 7.62 2.05 -13.56
CA ARG A 112 6.31 1.42 -13.34
C ARG A 112 5.69 1.86 -12.02
N PHE A 113 6.46 1.83 -10.95
CA PHE A 113 6.01 2.28 -9.64
C PHE A 113 5.73 3.79 -9.61
N GLY A 114 6.56 4.61 -10.23
CA GLY A 114 6.34 6.06 -10.33
C GLY A 114 5.04 6.41 -11.05
N GLN A 115 4.75 5.74 -12.16
CA GLN A 115 3.47 5.87 -12.86
C GLN A 115 2.30 5.41 -11.99
N SER A 116 2.44 4.29 -11.26
CA SER A 116 1.42 3.80 -10.35
C SER A 116 1.13 4.79 -9.22
N VAL A 117 2.16 5.31 -8.54
CA VAL A 117 2.03 6.34 -7.50
C VAL A 117 1.31 7.58 -8.06
N GLN A 118 1.63 8.00 -9.28
CA GLN A 118 0.96 9.12 -9.95
C GLN A 118 -0.54 8.84 -10.17
N ARG A 119 -0.89 7.66 -10.71
CA ARG A 119 -2.29 7.28 -10.95
C ARG A 119 -3.08 7.14 -9.65
N VAL A 120 -2.49 6.51 -8.63
CA VAL A 120 -3.10 6.38 -7.30
C VAL A 120 -3.39 7.74 -6.70
N ASN A 121 -2.44 8.67 -6.74
CA ASN A 121 -2.65 10.04 -6.25
C ASN A 121 -3.75 10.78 -7.04
N ALA A 122 -3.75 10.68 -8.37
CA ALA A 122 -4.80 11.28 -9.20
C ALA A 122 -6.19 10.68 -8.90
N ALA A 123 -6.26 9.37 -8.70
CA ALA A 123 -7.49 8.68 -8.32
C ALA A 123 -7.99 9.12 -6.93
N LYS A 124 -7.08 9.28 -5.95
CA LYS A 124 -7.40 9.83 -4.63
C LYS A 124 -7.92 11.27 -4.69
N CYS A 125 -7.31 12.14 -5.50
CA CYS A 125 -7.82 13.49 -5.75
C CYS A 125 -9.25 13.46 -6.30
N THR A 126 -9.51 12.56 -7.26
CA THR A 126 -10.85 12.37 -7.84
C THR A 126 -11.87 11.94 -6.79
N LEU A 127 -11.52 10.95 -5.95
CA LEU A 127 -12.37 10.49 -4.84
C LEU A 127 -12.71 11.57 -3.82
N LEU A 128 -11.83 12.54 -3.60
CA LEU A 128 -12.05 13.63 -2.65
C LEU A 128 -12.96 14.74 -3.22
N LEU A 129 -12.95 14.95 -4.53
CA LEU A 129 -13.61 16.10 -5.18
C LEU A 129 -14.93 15.71 -5.86
N GLU A 130 -15.08 14.47 -6.30
CA GLU A 130 -16.24 14.01 -7.05
C GLU A 130 -17.17 13.12 -6.22
N LYS A 131 -18.47 13.31 -6.38
CA LYS A 131 -19.50 12.53 -5.66
C LYS A 131 -19.80 11.17 -6.30
N ASN A 132 -19.64 11.06 -7.61
CA ASN A 132 -19.98 9.86 -8.38
C ASN A 132 -18.75 9.35 -9.11
N VAL A 133 -17.95 8.57 -8.40
CA VAL A 133 -16.70 8.03 -8.92
C VAL A 133 -16.90 6.61 -9.41
N SER A 134 -16.27 6.27 -10.54
CA SER A 134 -16.31 4.92 -11.09
C SER A 134 -15.54 3.93 -10.20
N MET A 135 -15.93 2.65 -10.23
CA MET A 135 -15.24 1.63 -9.44
C MET A 135 -13.80 1.37 -9.90
N ASN A 136 -13.44 1.71 -11.14
CA ASN A 136 -12.05 1.68 -11.60
C ASN A 136 -11.18 2.70 -10.86
N VAL A 137 -11.66 3.94 -10.70
CA VAL A 137 -10.93 4.97 -9.96
C VAL A 137 -10.83 4.60 -8.48
N TRP A 138 -11.90 4.04 -7.91
CA TRP A 138 -11.84 3.53 -6.54
C TRP A 138 -10.82 2.40 -6.37
N LEU A 139 -10.78 1.47 -7.33
CA LEU A 139 -9.84 0.34 -7.33
C LEU A 139 -8.39 0.83 -7.47
N GLU A 140 -8.12 1.74 -8.41
CA GLU A 140 -6.81 2.37 -8.59
C GLU A 140 -6.34 3.01 -7.27
N ALA A 141 -7.17 3.85 -6.65
CA ALA A 141 -6.83 4.54 -5.42
C ALA A 141 -6.52 3.61 -4.23
N ASN A 142 -7.11 2.42 -4.20
CA ASN A 142 -7.03 1.50 -3.05
C ASN A 142 -6.13 0.28 -3.29
N VAL A 143 -5.85 -0.09 -4.54
CA VAL A 143 -5.21 -1.36 -4.92
C VAL A 143 -4.13 -1.17 -5.99
N GLY A 144 -4.01 0.01 -6.61
CA GLY A 144 -3.10 0.24 -7.75
C GLY A 144 -1.62 -0.12 -7.48
N LEU A 145 -1.11 0.18 -6.29
CA LEU A 145 0.26 -0.23 -5.90
C LEU A 145 0.42 -1.75 -5.78
N ILE A 146 -0.61 -2.44 -5.29
CA ILE A 146 -0.62 -3.90 -5.18
C ILE A 146 -0.69 -4.54 -6.57
N GLN A 147 -1.49 -3.98 -7.48
CA GLN A 147 -1.54 -4.40 -8.87
C GLN A 147 -0.16 -4.24 -9.53
N THR A 148 0.53 -3.13 -9.27
CA THR A 148 1.88 -2.92 -9.80
C THR A 148 2.89 -3.94 -9.24
N LEU A 149 2.84 -4.23 -7.95
CA LEU A 149 3.65 -5.29 -7.35
C LEU A 149 3.37 -6.64 -8.03
N SER A 150 2.08 -7.00 -8.15
CA SER A 150 1.58 -8.22 -8.77
C SER A 150 2.04 -8.39 -10.23
N GLU A 151 2.00 -7.32 -11.02
CA GLU A 151 2.51 -7.31 -12.39
C GLU A 151 4.03 -7.53 -12.46
N LEU A 152 4.79 -6.94 -11.54
CA LEU A 152 6.25 -7.03 -11.51
C LEU A 152 6.76 -8.42 -11.09
N ILE A 153 6.01 -9.12 -10.23
CA ILE A 153 6.35 -10.47 -9.77
C ILE A 153 5.61 -11.57 -10.54
N GLU A 154 4.75 -11.19 -11.49
CA GLU A 154 3.93 -12.08 -12.32
C GLU A 154 3.03 -13.04 -11.49
N GLN A 155 2.43 -12.53 -10.42
CA GLN A 155 1.55 -13.32 -9.53
C GLN A 155 0.20 -12.62 -9.34
N PRO A 156 -0.91 -13.37 -9.21
CA PRO A 156 -2.24 -12.77 -9.09
C PRO A 156 -2.41 -12.04 -7.75
N TYR A 157 -2.94 -10.81 -7.80
CA TYR A 157 -3.15 -10.03 -6.58
C TYR A 157 -4.39 -10.42 -5.78
N LEU A 158 -5.35 -11.18 -6.32
CA LEU A 158 -6.59 -11.53 -5.63
C LEU A 158 -6.47 -12.74 -4.72
N THR A 159 -5.56 -12.63 -3.75
CA THR A 159 -5.33 -13.61 -2.69
C THR A 159 -6.44 -13.60 -1.63
N THR A 160 -6.40 -14.53 -0.67
CA THR A 160 -7.37 -14.57 0.43
C THR A 160 -7.31 -13.32 1.29
N SER A 161 -6.12 -12.88 1.70
CA SER A 161 -5.94 -11.63 2.44
C SER A 161 -6.29 -10.41 1.60
N GLY A 162 -6.03 -10.46 0.28
CA GLY A 162 -6.42 -9.39 -0.65
C GLY A 162 -7.92 -9.18 -0.76
N LYS A 163 -8.69 -10.26 -0.94
CA LYS A 163 -10.16 -10.19 -0.95
C LYS A 163 -10.69 -9.58 0.34
N ARG A 164 -10.19 -10.06 1.49
CA ARG A 164 -10.57 -9.54 2.81
C ARG A 164 -10.24 -8.05 2.98
N MET A 165 -9.08 -7.60 2.49
CA MET A 165 -8.69 -6.19 2.55
C MET A 165 -9.59 -5.32 1.66
N ILE A 166 -9.87 -5.77 0.44
CA ILE A 166 -10.75 -5.05 -0.49
C ILE A 166 -12.17 -4.95 0.09
N GLU A 167 -12.72 -6.04 0.63
CA GLU A 167 -14.03 -6.06 1.30
C GLU A 167 -14.07 -5.08 2.48
N LYS A 168 -13.02 -5.08 3.33
CA LYS A 168 -12.89 -4.13 4.45
C LYS A 168 -12.96 -2.69 3.96
N LYS A 169 -12.21 -2.33 2.91
CA LYS A 169 -12.23 -0.98 2.31
C LYS A 169 -13.56 -0.67 1.62
N ALA A 170 -14.21 -1.66 1.01
CA ALA A 170 -15.47 -1.53 0.29
C ALA A 170 -16.70 -1.37 1.21
N THR A 171 -16.56 -1.48 2.53
CA THR A 171 -17.68 -1.44 3.48
C THR A 171 -18.56 -0.19 3.30
N ALA A 172 -17.94 0.97 3.06
CA ALA A 172 -18.61 2.26 2.88
C ALA A 172 -19.23 2.48 1.48
N LEU A 173 -19.01 1.57 0.53
CA LEU A 173 -19.59 1.65 -0.80
C LEU A 173 -21.08 1.32 -0.77
N ARG A 174 -21.83 1.94 -1.69
CA ARG A 174 -23.23 1.60 -1.94
C ARG A 174 -23.36 0.22 -2.57
N GLN A 175 -24.56 -0.35 -2.52
CA GLN A 175 -24.80 -1.71 -3.03
C GLN A 175 -24.51 -1.83 -4.54
N ASP A 176 -24.93 -0.85 -5.34
CA ASP A 176 -24.63 -0.77 -6.78
C ASP A 176 -23.13 -0.76 -7.07
N GLN A 177 -22.36 -0.04 -6.25
CA GLN A 177 -20.91 0.05 -6.36
C GLN A 177 -20.22 -1.27 -5.97
N LYS A 178 -20.73 -1.98 -4.96
CA LYS A 178 -20.21 -3.30 -4.56
C LYS A 178 -20.43 -4.35 -5.65
N GLU A 179 -21.57 -4.31 -6.33
CA GLU A 179 -21.86 -5.19 -7.46
C GLU A 179 -20.91 -4.91 -8.64
N GLN A 180 -20.74 -3.64 -9.01
CA GLN A 180 -19.78 -3.24 -10.05
C GLN A 180 -18.35 -3.66 -9.70
N LEU A 181 -17.93 -3.47 -8.44
CA LEU A 181 -16.61 -3.90 -7.96
C LEU A 181 -16.44 -5.42 -8.10
N THR A 182 -17.45 -6.20 -7.71
CA THR A 182 -17.43 -7.66 -7.84
C THR A 182 -17.25 -8.08 -9.30
N THR A 183 -17.95 -7.43 -10.23
CA THR A 183 -17.77 -7.67 -11.67
C THR A 183 -16.36 -7.32 -12.12
N LEU A 184 -15.80 -6.19 -11.71
CA LEU A 184 -14.42 -5.81 -12.07
C LEU A 184 -13.39 -6.82 -11.55
N LEU A 185 -13.52 -7.24 -10.30
CA LEU A 185 -12.60 -8.21 -9.69
C LEU A 185 -12.69 -9.59 -10.36
N ALA A 186 -13.86 -10.00 -10.84
CA ALA A 186 -14.02 -11.26 -11.58
C ALA A 186 -13.21 -11.27 -12.90
N HIS A 187 -13.13 -10.13 -13.59
CA HIS A 187 -12.33 -10.00 -14.81
C HIS A 187 -10.81 -9.92 -14.52
N ALA A 188 -10.41 -9.55 -13.30
CA ALA A 188 -9.00 -9.47 -12.91
C ALA A 188 -8.38 -10.83 -12.55
N VAL A 189 -9.18 -11.90 -12.47
CA VAL A 189 -8.74 -13.29 -12.22
C VAL A 189 -8.69 -14.12 -13.51
N ALA A 190 -9.29 -13.63 -14.59
CA ALA A 190 -9.37 -14.30 -15.89
C ALA A 190 -8.19 -13.94 -16.81
#